data_AF-A0A955ELL2-F1
#
_entry.id   AF-A0A955ELL2-F1
#
_cell.length_a   1.000
_cell.length_b   1.000
_cell.length_c   1.000
_cell.angle_alpha   90.00
_cell.angle_beta   90.00
_cell.angle_gamma   90.00
#
_symmetry.space_group_name_H-M   'P 1'
#
loop_
_entity.id
_entity.type
_entity.pdbx_description
1 polymer ?
#
loop_
_entity_poly.entity_id
_entity_poly.type
_entity_poly.pdbx_seq_one_letter_code
_entity_poly.pdbx_strand_id
1 'polypeptide(L)'
;MIATNHALTGAAIAVVIKQPILAIPLAFVSHFICDAIPHFGVDLKFNSRAMYVWLILDGLFALSAAGFLLWHGVESPVLLAMCGFVAMSPDFAWLYYGLNNKLGKVVEYDSLTKIHHIVQWYQKVPGIIIEASWATLMIYIIIRAQTI
;
A
#
# COMPACT_ATOMS: atom_id res chain seq x y z
N MET A 1 -0.81 -5.57 -3.51
CA MET A 1 -1.89 -4.67 -3.99
C MET A 1 -1.24 -3.41 -4.55
N ILE A 2 -1.99 -2.50 -5.18
CA ILE A 2 -1.42 -1.18 -5.53
C ILE A 2 -1.13 -0.36 -4.26
N ALA A 3 -0.16 0.57 -4.33
CA ALA A 3 0.28 1.36 -3.18
C ALA A 3 -0.86 2.19 -2.58
N THR A 4 -1.80 2.66 -3.42
CA THR A 4 -3.01 3.36 -2.95
C THR A 4 -3.82 2.54 -1.94
N ASN A 5 -3.98 1.24 -2.16
CA ASN A 5 -4.77 0.38 -1.27
C ASN A 5 -4.04 0.09 0.05
N HIS A 6 -2.72 -0.05 0.02
CA HIS A 6 -1.90 -0.11 1.23
C HIS A 6 -2.04 1.18 2.04
N ALA A 7 -1.93 2.34 1.38
CA ALA A 7 -2.07 3.65 2.03
C ALA A 7 -3.46 3.85 2.66
N LEU A 8 -4.53 3.51 1.94
CA LEU A 8 -5.90 3.58 2.44
C LEU A 8 -6.14 2.64 3.62
N THR A 9 -5.55 1.44 3.60
CA THR A 9 -5.67 0.49 4.72
C THR A 9 -4.94 1.01 5.96
N GLY A 10 -3.72 1.56 5.80
CA GLY A 10 -3.01 2.25 6.88
C GLY A 10 -3.80 3.44 7.43
N ALA A 11 -4.41 4.24 6.55
CA ALA A 11 -5.27 5.35 6.94
C ALA A 11 -6.52 4.90 7.73
N ALA A 12 -7.15 3.79 7.33
CA ALA A 12 -8.27 3.19 8.06
C ALA A 12 -7.85 2.74 9.46
N ILE A 13 -6.69 2.10 9.59
CA ILE A 13 -6.13 1.71 10.90
C ILE A 13 -5.88 2.94 11.78
N ALA A 14 -5.34 4.03 11.22
CA ALA A 14 -5.10 5.26 11.98
C ALA A 14 -6.36 5.81 12.64
N VAL A 15 -7.48 5.88 11.91
CA VAL A 15 -8.73 6.46 12.43
C VAL A 15 -9.52 5.51 13.34
N VAL A 16 -9.35 4.20 13.17
CA VAL A 16 -10.01 3.20 14.04
C VAL A 16 -9.25 3.03 15.36
N ILE A 17 -7.93 2.93 15.30
CA ILE A 17 -7.10 2.63 16.48
C ILE A 17 -6.79 3.89 17.29
N LYS A 18 -6.58 5.04 16.62
CA LYS A 18 -6.27 6.37 17.21
C LYS A 18 -5.02 6.44 18.13
N GLN A 19 -4.38 5.32 18.42
CA GLN A 19 -3.20 5.20 19.27
C GLN A 19 -1.95 4.90 18.43
N PRO A 20 -0.98 5.83 18.29
CA PRO A 20 0.16 5.67 17.39
C PRO A 20 1.00 4.41 17.63
N ILE A 21 1.22 4.06 18.90
CA ILE A 21 2.02 2.89 19.31
C ILE A 21 1.43 1.57 18.77
N LEU A 22 0.12 1.50 18.58
CA LEU A 22 -0.56 0.33 18.01
C LEU A 22 -0.85 0.49 16.52
N ALA A 23 -1.30 1.67 16.10
CA ALA A 23 -1.72 1.94 14.73
C ALA A 23 -0.56 1.77 13.73
N ILE A 24 0.64 2.26 14.07
CA ILE A 24 1.79 2.21 13.15
C ILE A 24 2.26 0.77 12.91
N PRO A 25 2.51 -0.06 13.95
CA PRO A 25 2.83 -1.48 13.73
C PRO A 25 1.74 -2.24 12.99
N LEU A 26 0.46 -2.00 13.31
CA LEU A 26 -0.65 -2.64 12.62
C LEU A 26 -0.71 -2.23 11.14
N ALA A 27 -0.40 -0.98 10.82
CA ALA A 27 -0.31 -0.51 9.44
C ALA A 27 0.84 -1.17 8.67
N PHE A 28 1.98 -1.43 9.33
CA PHE A 28 3.06 -2.20 8.71
C PHE A 28 2.62 -3.64 8.41
N VAL A 29 2.00 -4.32 9.39
CA VAL A 29 1.54 -5.70 9.25
C VAL A 29 0.42 -5.82 8.20
N SER A 30 -0.45 -4.81 8.09
CA SER A 30 -1.56 -4.82 7.14
C SER A 30 -1.10 -4.91 5.69
N HIS A 31 0.12 -4.45 5.37
CA HIS A 31 0.72 -4.63 4.05
C HIS A 31 0.67 -6.10 3.59
N PHE A 32 1.21 -7.01 4.39
CA PHE A 32 1.29 -8.43 4.06
C PHE A 32 -0.09 -9.09 4.01
N ILE A 33 -1.03 -8.62 4.83
CA ILE A 33 -2.42 -9.08 4.81
C ILE A 33 -3.10 -8.67 3.50
N CYS A 34 -2.95 -7.40 3.10
CA CYS A 34 -3.44 -6.89 1.83
C CYS A 34 -2.87 -7.69 0.65
N ASP A 35 -1.58 -8.01 0.68
CA ASP A 35 -0.93 -8.78 -0.39
C ASP A 35 -1.37 -10.24 -0.47
N ALA A 36 -1.79 -10.83 0.66
CA ALA A 36 -2.35 -12.17 0.70
C ALA A 36 -3.76 -12.26 0.06
N ILE A 37 -4.43 -11.13 -0.17
CA ILE A 37 -5.72 -11.06 -0.86
C ILE A 37 -5.47 -11.05 -2.38
N PRO A 38 -6.29 -11.75 -3.19
CA PRO A 38 -6.15 -11.69 -4.64
C PRO A 38 -6.25 -10.24 -5.15
N HIS A 39 -5.22 -9.77 -5.84
CA HIS A 39 -5.08 -8.34 -6.16
C HIS A 39 -4.57 -8.09 -7.58
N PHE A 40 -4.61 -6.82 -7.97
CA PHE A 40 -4.26 -6.40 -9.32
C PHE A 40 -2.74 -6.46 -9.51
N GLY A 41 -2.33 -6.91 -10.70
CA GLY A 41 -0.98 -6.61 -11.15
C GLY A 41 -0.76 -6.94 -12.61
N VAL A 42 0.35 -6.39 -13.08
CA VAL A 42 0.85 -6.46 -14.45
C VAL A 42 2.36 -6.64 -14.40
N ASP A 43 2.88 -7.53 -15.24
CA ASP A 43 4.32 -7.79 -15.32
C ASP A 43 5.03 -6.64 -16.01
N LEU A 44 5.47 -5.65 -15.23
CA LEU A 44 6.23 -4.50 -15.71
C LEU A 44 7.72 -4.77 -15.57
N LYS A 45 8.46 -4.62 -16.67
CA LYS A 45 9.93 -4.70 -16.64
C LYS A 45 10.49 -3.60 -15.73
N PHE A 46 11.32 -3.99 -14.76
CA PHE A 46 12.01 -3.05 -13.88
C PHE A 46 12.77 -1.99 -14.68
N ASN A 47 12.73 -0.74 -14.22
CA ASN A 47 13.37 0.42 -14.87
C ASN A 47 12.87 0.70 -16.31
N SER A 48 11.66 0.23 -16.68
CA SER A 48 11.01 0.61 -17.94
C SER A 48 10.17 1.87 -17.80
N ARG A 49 9.93 2.57 -18.93
CA ARG A 49 9.01 3.72 -18.97
C ARG A 49 7.61 3.35 -18.45
N ALA A 50 7.12 2.15 -18.78
CA ALA A 50 5.82 1.67 -18.33
C ALA A 50 5.74 1.53 -16.81
N MET A 51 6.80 1.00 -16.16
CA MET A 51 6.91 0.95 -14.70
C MET A 51 6.85 2.35 -14.08
N TYR A 52 7.59 3.31 -14.61
CA TYR A 52 7.60 4.68 -14.08
C TYR A 52 6.24 5.38 -14.24
N VAL A 53 5.60 5.22 -15.40
CA VAL A 53 4.24 5.76 -15.63
C VAL A 53 3.27 5.14 -14.63
N TRP A 54 3.33 3.82 -14.43
CA TRP A 54 2.47 3.12 -13.47
C TRP A 54 2.67 3.65 -12.04
N LEU A 55 3.92 3.75 -11.58
CA LEU A 55 4.25 4.25 -10.25
C LEU A 55 3.78 5.71 -10.04
N ILE A 56 3.91 6.55 -11.07
CA ILE A 56 3.41 7.93 -11.02
C ILE A 56 1.89 7.95 -10.92
N LEU A 57 1.18 7.15 -11.71
CA LEU A 57 -0.28 7.11 -11.68
C LEU A 57 -0.80 6.62 -10.33
N ASP A 58 -0.26 5.53 -9.79
CA ASP A 58 -0.63 5.01 -8.47
C ASP A 58 -0.29 6.01 -7.35
N GLY A 59 0.88 6.64 -7.42
CA GLY A 59 1.25 7.71 -6.49
C GLY A 59 0.29 8.91 -6.54
N LEU A 60 -0.17 9.31 -7.73
CA LEU A 60 -1.18 10.37 -7.88
C LEU A 60 -2.54 9.94 -7.33
N PHE A 61 -2.96 8.67 -7.49
CA PHE A 61 -4.17 8.16 -6.86
C PHE A 61 -4.08 8.17 -5.33
N ALA A 62 -2.95 7.72 -4.77
CA ALA A 62 -2.72 7.76 -3.32
C ALA A 62 -2.75 9.20 -2.78
N LEU A 63 -2.09 10.14 -3.45
CA LEU A 63 -2.12 11.57 -3.07
C LEU A 63 -3.50 12.18 -3.20
N SER A 64 -4.25 11.83 -4.25
CA SER A 64 -5.63 12.29 -4.46
C SER A 64 -6.56 11.77 -3.36
N ALA A 65 -6.42 10.50 -2.98
CA ALA A 65 -7.16 9.91 -1.87
C ALA A 65 -6.81 10.60 -0.55
N ALA A 66 -5.54 10.84 -0.26
CA ALA A 66 -5.12 11.59 0.92
C ALA A 66 -5.71 13.02 0.91
N GLY A 67 -5.65 13.74 -0.22
CA GLY A 67 -6.24 15.06 -0.36
C GLY A 67 -7.76 15.07 -0.15
N PHE A 68 -8.47 14.07 -0.69
CA PHE A 68 -9.89 13.87 -0.47
C PHE A 68 -10.25 13.63 1.00
N LEU A 69 -9.46 12.82 1.71
CA LEU A 69 -9.65 12.55 3.13
C LEU A 69 -9.35 13.78 4.00
N LEU A 70 -8.32 14.56 3.65
CA LEU A 70 -8.02 15.85 4.30
C LEU A 70 -9.16 16.85 4.11
N TRP A 71 -9.73 16.93 2.90
CA TRP A 71 -10.90 17.75 2.61
C TRP A 71 -12.11 17.36 3.49
N HIS A 72 -12.27 16.07 3.78
CA HIS A 72 -13.34 15.58 4.66
C HIS A 72 -13.10 15.80 6.16
N GLY A 73 -11.98 16.41 6.55
CA GLY A 73 -11.76 16.83 7.94
C GLY A 73 -11.34 15.69 8.88
N VAL A 74 -10.50 14.76 8.40
CA VAL A 74 -9.89 13.72 9.26
C VAL A 74 -9.29 14.31 10.55
N GLU A 75 -9.63 13.74 11.70
CA GLU A 75 -9.21 14.27 13.02
C GLU A 75 -7.68 14.27 13.22
N SER A 76 -7.00 13.23 12.72
CA SER A 76 -5.57 12.99 12.94
C SER A 76 -4.82 12.81 11.62
N PRO A 77 -4.65 13.89 10.82
CA PRO A 77 -4.05 13.81 9.48
C PRO A 77 -2.60 13.31 9.50
N VAL A 78 -1.85 13.64 10.56
CA VAL A 78 -0.46 13.18 10.72
C VAL A 78 -0.40 11.67 10.94
N LEU A 79 -1.21 11.14 11.86
CA LEU A 79 -1.24 9.69 12.12
C LEU A 79 -1.72 8.92 10.89
N LEU A 80 -2.70 9.46 10.18
CA LEU A 80 -3.20 8.93 8.91
C LEU A 80 -2.09 8.84 7.87
N ALA A 81 -1.35 9.93 7.65
CA ALA A 81 -0.24 9.96 6.70
C ALA A 81 0.89 9.00 7.11
N MET A 82 1.23 8.94 8.40
CA MET A 82 2.23 8.02 8.93
C MET A 82 1.84 6.55 8.70
N CYS A 83 0.61 6.17 9.08
CA CYS A 83 0.15 4.79 8.89
C CYS A 83 0.04 4.44 7.41
N GLY A 84 -0.46 5.35 6.57
CA GLY A 84 -0.53 5.14 5.12
C GLY A 84 0.86 4.94 4.50
N PHE A 85 1.85 5.75 4.89
CA PHE A 85 3.23 5.61 4.44
C PHE A 85 3.88 4.31 4.95
N VAL A 86 3.68 3.96 6.22
CA VAL A 86 4.24 2.74 6.80
C VAL A 86 3.64 1.50 6.13
N ALA A 87 2.35 1.52 5.80
CA ALA A 87 1.69 0.42 5.11
C ALA A 87 2.20 0.19 3.68
N MET A 88 2.68 1.22 2.96
CA MET A 88 3.29 1.04 1.63
C MET A 88 4.79 0.72 1.69
N SER A 89 5.45 1.01 2.81
CA SER A 89 6.92 0.94 2.90
C SER A 89 7.56 -0.42 2.59
N PRO A 90 6.92 -1.59 2.82
CA PRO A 90 7.53 -2.87 2.46
C PRO A 90 7.84 -3.01 0.96
N ASP A 91 7.08 -2.35 0.07
CA ASP A 91 7.34 -2.38 -1.37
C ASP A 91 8.67 -1.73 -1.79
N PHE A 92 9.31 -0.94 -0.90
CA PHE A 92 10.66 -0.44 -1.17
C PHE A 92 11.70 -1.56 -1.27
N ALA A 93 11.41 -2.76 -0.76
CA ALA A 93 12.24 -3.94 -1.00
C ALA A 93 12.40 -4.21 -2.50
N TRP A 94 11.33 -4.11 -3.29
CA TRP A 94 11.39 -4.35 -4.74
C TRP A 94 12.27 -3.35 -5.47
N LEU A 95 12.26 -2.09 -5.02
CA LEU A 95 13.18 -1.08 -5.54
C LEU A 95 14.63 -1.46 -5.22
N TYR A 96 14.92 -1.83 -3.97
CA TYR A 96 16.26 -2.25 -3.55
C TYR A 96 16.78 -3.44 -4.37
N TYR A 97 16.02 -4.53 -4.46
CA TYR A 97 16.44 -5.73 -5.20
C TYR A 97 16.49 -5.47 -6.71
N GLY A 98 15.55 -4.69 -7.26
CA GLY A 98 15.56 -4.30 -8.66
C GLY A 98 16.79 -3.48 -9.05
N LEU A 99 17.20 -2.52 -8.20
CA LEU A 99 18.41 -1.73 -8.42
C LEU A 99 19.68 -2.61 -8.37
N ASN A 100 19.78 -3.50 -7.38
CA ASN A 100 20.94 -4.40 -7.26
C ASN A 100 21.05 -5.36 -8.46
N ASN A 101 19.93 -5.95 -8.90
CA ASN A 101 19.90 -6.81 -10.08
C ASN A 101 20.33 -6.05 -11.34
N LYS A 102 19.91 -4.79 -11.50
CA LYS A 102 20.33 -3.94 -12.62
C LYS A 102 21.84 -3.64 -12.59
N LEU A 103 22.44 -3.56 -11.40
CA LEU A 103 23.89 -3.40 -11.22
C LEU A 103 24.67 -4.72 -11.40
N GLY A 104 24.00 -5.82 -11.76
CA GLY A 104 24.62 -7.14 -11.91
C GLY A 104 24.95 -7.81 -10.58
N LYS A 105 24.45 -7.28 -9.45
CA LYS A 105 24.62 -7.89 -8.13
C LYS A 105 23.49 -8.88 -7.90
N VAL A 106 23.83 -10.15 -7.65
CA VAL A 106 22.88 -11.15 -7.18
C VAL A 106 22.76 -10.98 -5.67
N VAL A 107 21.61 -10.49 -5.21
CA VAL A 107 21.30 -10.34 -3.78
C VAL A 107 20.14 -11.27 -3.47
N GLU A 108 20.35 -12.21 -2.57
CA GLU A 108 19.29 -13.10 -2.11
C GLU A 108 18.28 -12.34 -1.26
N TYR A 109 17.00 -12.72 -1.37
CA TYR A 109 15.96 -12.19 -0.50
C TYR A 109 16.20 -12.58 0.95
N ASP A 110 16.14 -11.60 1.84
CA ASP A 110 16.06 -11.82 3.28
C ASP A 110 14.73 -12.51 3.66
N SER A 111 14.64 -12.96 4.91
CA SER A 111 13.48 -13.72 5.39
C SER A 111 12.16 -12.96 5.25
N LEU A 112 12.16 -11.64 5.45
CA LEU A 112 10.95 -10.83 5.37
C LEU A 112 10.54 -10.65 3.90
N THR A 113 11.48 -10.34 3.00
CA THR A 113 11.17 -10.25 1.57
C THR A 113 10.75 -11.59 0.97
N LYS A 114 11.29 -12.72 1.46
CA LYS A 114 10.80 -14.06 1.08
C LYS A 114 9.33 -14.23 1.43
N ILE A 115 8.93 -13.86 2.66
CA ILE A 115 7.53 -13.90 3.08
C ILE A 115 6.70 -12.95 2.20
N HIS A 116 7.16 -11.72 1.99
CA HIS A 116 6.51 -10.73 1.12
C HIS A 116 6.21 -11.29 -0.26
N HIS A 117 7.21 -11.91 -0.90
CA HIS A 117 7.04 -12.54 -2.21
C HIS A 117 6.03 -13.70 -2.18
N ILE A 118 6.04 -14.52 -1.13
CA ILE A 118 5.17 -15.70 -1.02
C ILE A 118 3.71 -15.29 -0.84
N VAL A 119 3.43 -14.25 -0.05
CA VAL A 119 2.05 -13.82 0.20
C VAL A 119 1.39 -13.21 -1.03
N GLN A 120 2.17 -12.72 -2.00
CA GLN A 120 1.66 -12.16 -3.27
C GLN A 120 1.25 -13.25 -4.30
N TRP A 121 0.68 -14.37 -3.82
CA TRP A 121 0.38 -15.56 -4.64
C TRP A 121 -0.60 -15.31 -5.80
N TYR A 122 -1.40 -14.25 -5.74
CA TYR A 122 -2.31 -13.84 -6.82
C TYR A 122 -2.19 -12.35 -7.12
N GLN A 123 -1.43 -12.04 -8.17
CA GLN A 123 -1.22 -10.71 -8.70
C GLN A 123 -1.57 -10.71 -10.20
N LYS A 124 -2.85 -10.47 -10.54
CA LYS A 124 -3.36 -10.57 -11.93
C LYS A 124 -4.40 -9.50 -12.23
N VAL A 125 -4.58 -9.16 -13.51
CA VAL A 125 -5.54 -8.14 -13.99
C VAL A 125 -6.96 -8.25 -13.37
N PRO A 126 -7.60 -9.42 -13.23
CA PRO A 126 -8.93 -9.51 -12.62
C PRO A 126 -9.00 -9.04 -11.16
N GLY A 127 -7.86 -8.99 -10.45
CA GLY A 127 -7.78 -8.49 -9.08
C GLY A 127 -8.16 -7.01 -8.93
N ILE A 128 -8.27 -6.25 -10.03
CA ILE A 128 -8.74 -4.86 -10.00
C ILE A 128 -10.14 -4.70 -9.39
N ILE A 129 -11.01 -5.70 -9.54
CA ILE A 129 -12.36 -5.68 -8.95
C ILE A 129 -12.27 -5.71 -7.43
N ILE A 130 -11.35 -6.54 -6.91
CA ILE A 130 -11.10 -6.66 -5.48
C ILE A 130 -10.47 -5.37 -4.95
N GLU A 131 -9.48 -4.83 -5.65
CA GLU A 131 -8.83 -3.58 -5.30
C GLU A 131 -9.79 -2.38 -5.27
N ALA A 132 -10.69 -2.26 -6.25
CA ALA A 132 -11.69 -1.20 -6.28
C ALA A 132 -12.72 -1.33 -5.15
N SER A 133 -13.16 -2.56 -4.87
CA SER A 133 -14.06 -2.87 -3.75
C SER A 133 -13.39 -2.57 -2.41
N TRP A 134 -12.12 -2.93 -2.25
CA TRP A 134 -11.32 -2.69 -1.06
C TRP A 134 -11.10 -1.19 -0.82
N ALA A 135 -10.72 -0.43 -1.85
CA ALA A 135 -10.53 1.00 -1.77
C ALA A 135 -11.82 1.70 -1.29
N THR A 136 -12.96 1.31 -1.87
CA THR A 136 -14.28 1.85 -1.51
C THR A 136 -14.62 1.53 -0.05
N LEU A 137 -14.37 0.30 0.39
CA LEU A 137 -14.58 -0.12 1.78
C LEU A 137 -13.69 0.68 2.75
N MET A 138 -12.40 0.85 2.44
CA MET A 138 -11.49 1.60 3.30
C MET A 138 -11.90 3.07 3.41
N ILE A 139 -12.26 3.71 2.29
CA ILE A 139 -12.77 5.09 2.30
C ILE A 139 -14.05 5.19 3.14
N TYR A 140 -14.98 4.25 2.99
CA TYR A 140 -16.20 4.21 3.78
C TYR A 140 -15.89 4.09 5.29
N ILE A 141 -15.02 3.16 5.68
CA ILE A 141 -14.60 2.99 7.08
C ILE A 141 -13.99 4.30 7.61
N ILE A 142 -13.11 4.93 6.82
CA ILE A 142 -12.42 6.15 7.25
C ILE A 142 -13.41 7.28 7.55
N ILE A 143 -14.37 7.50 6.65
CA ILE A 143 -15.38 8.55 6.81
C ILE A 143 -16.31 8.22 7.99
N ARG A 144 -16.74 6.95 8.13
CA ARG A 144 -17.67 6.55 9.19
C ARG A 144 -17.05 6.61 10.59
N ALA A 145 -15.79 6.20 10.73
CA ALA A 145 -15.09 6.22 12.01
C ALA A 145 -14.87 7.63 12.59
N GLN A 146 -15.03 8.67 11.78
CA GLN A 146 -14.98 10.08 12.22
C GLN A 146 -16.31 10.58 12.79
N THR A 147 -17.42 9.86 12.56
CA THR A 147 -18.77 10.26 12.99
C THR A 147 -19.23 9.57 14.28
N ILE A 148 -18.36 8.76 14.88
CA ILE A 148 -18.59 7.97 16.11
C ILE A 148 -17.66 8.50 17.19
#